data_AF-A0A8T5UQ31-F1
#
_entry.id   AF-A0A8T5UQ31-F1
#
_cell.length_a   1.000
_cell.length_b   1.000
_cell.length_c   1.000
_cell.angle_alpha   90.00
_cell.angle_beta   90.00
_cell.angle_gamma   90.00
#
_symmetry.space_group_name_H-M   'P 1'
#
loop_
_entity.id
_entity.type
_entity.pdbx_description
1 polymer ?
#
loop_
_entity_poly.entity_id
_entity_poly.type
_entity_poly.pdbx_seq_one_letter_code
_entity_poly.pdbx_strand_id
1 'polypeptide(L)' 'MKRISKNKISLGKAAENAGISIWEMVDELKSRNLTLNYKISEAELEIEKILKKYKKI' A
#
# COMPACT_ATOMS: atom_id res chain seq x y z
N MET A 1 23.35 -1.68 8.74
CA MET A 1 23.02 -2.67 7.70
C MET A 1 21.50 -2.60 7.46
N LYS A 2 21.02 -1.91 6.41
CA LYS A 2 19.57 -1.76 6.16
C LYS A 2 19.29 -2.06 4.68
N ARG A 3 19.04 -3.34 4.38
CA ARG A 3 18.68 -3.82 3.05
C ARG A 3 17.16 -3.70 2.87
N ILE A 4 16.69 -2.56 2.36
CA ILE A 4 15.37 -2.49 1.69
C ILE A 4 15.68 -2.72 0.20
N SER A 5 15.93 -3.97 -0.15
CA SER A 5 16.42 -4.36 -1.48
C SER A 5 15.26 -4.80 -2.39
N LYS A 6 15.06 -4.02 -3.45
CA LYS A 6 14.76 -4.44 -4.84
C LYS A 6 13.37 -4.88 -5.31
N ASN A 7 12.30 -4.92 -4.51
CA ASN A 7 10.94 -5.09 -5.06
C ASN A 7 9.89 -4.41 -4.16
N LYS A 8 9.78 -3.07 -4.24
CA LYS A 8 8.69 -2.35 -3.58
C LYS A 8 7.41 -2.57 -4.37
N ILE A 9 6.66 -3.62 -4.02
CA ILE A 9 5.29 -3.77 -4.49
C ILE A 9 4.37 -2.83 -3.71
N SER A 10 3.35 -2.28 -4.36
CA SER A 10 2.36 -1.46 -3.68
C SER A 10 1.61 -2.28 -2.63
N LEU A 11 1.05 -1.63 -1.60
CA LEU A 11 0.24 -2.29 -0.58
C LEU A 11 -0.91 -3.11 -1.21
N GLY A 12 -1.55 -2.54 -2.24
CA GLY A 12 -2.59 -3.24 -3.00
C GLY A 12 -2.08 -4.48 -3.72
N LYS A 13 -0.89 -4.43 -4.33
CA LYS A 13 -0.29 -5.58 -4.99
C LYS A 13 0.16 -6.65 -3.99
N ALA A 14 0.59 -6.24 -2.80
CA ALA A 14 0.90 -7.16 -1.71
C ALA A 14 -0.34 -7.90 -1.21
N ALA A 15 -1.45 -7.17 -1.01
CA ALA A 15 -2.73 -7.74 -0.63
C ALA A 15 -3.25 -8.74 -1.70
N GLU A 16 -3.18 -8.36 -2.98
CA GLU A 16 -3.54 -9.24 -4.10
C GLU A 16 -2.71 -10.52 -4.13
N ASN A 17 -1.38 -10.42 -3.98
CA ASN A 17 -0.50 -11.58 -3.94
C ASN A 17 -0.75 -12.50 -2.73
N ALA A 18 -1.18 -11.92 -1.60
CA ALA A 18 -1.50 -12.65 -0.39
C ALA A 18 -2.94 -13.21 -0.38
N GLY A 19 -3.77 -12.87 -1.38
CA GLY A 19 -5.16 -13.32 -1.46
C GLY A 19 -6.05 -12.73 -0.35
N ILE A 20 -5.64 -11.63 0.26
CA ILE A 20 -6.36 -10.94 1.34
C ILE A 20 -6.82 -9.56 0.89
N SER A 21 -7.76 -8.98 1.63
CA SER A 21 -8.16 -7.59 1.40
C SER A 21 -7.03 -6.62 1.78
N ILE A 22 -7.06 -5.41 1.21
CA ILE A 22 -6.12 -4.34 1.58
C ILE A 22 -6.23 -4.01 3.08
N TRP A 23 -7.43 -4.11 3.66
CA TRP A 23 -7.66 -3.87 5.09
C TRP A 23 -6.99 -4.94 5.96
N GLU A 24 -7.11 -6.21 5.60
CA GLU A 24 -6.39 -7.29 6.30
C GLU A 24 -4.87 -7.14 6.17
N MET A 25 -4.39 -6.69 5.01
CA MET A 25 -2.96 -6.39 4.83
C MET A 25 -2.50 -5.25 5.73
N VAL A 26 -3.31 -4.19 5.89
CA VAL A 26 -3.01 -3.08 6.81
C VAL A 26 -3.03 -3.55 8.26
N ASP A 27 -4.01 -4.37 8.64
CA ASP A 27 -4.13 -4.92 9.98
C ASP A 27 -2.94 -5.82 10.34
N GLU A 28 -2.51 -6.67 9.40
CA GLU A 28 -1.33 -7.53 9.53
C GLU A 28 -0.02 -6.72 9.61
N LEU A 29 0.10 -5.62 8.86
CA LEU A 29 1.25 -4.73 8.97
C LEU A 29 1.29 -4.01 10.33
N LYS A 30 0.11 -3.62 10.83
CA LYS A 30 -0.05 -3.00 12.15
C LYS A 30 0.26 -3.98 13.28
N SER A 31 -0.22 -5.23 13.18
CA SER A 31 0.03 -6.29 14.18
C SER A 31 1.52 -6.62 14.31
N ARG A 32 2.25 -6.58 13.20
CA ARG A 32 3.70 -6.83 13.12
C ARG A 32 4.54 -5.57 13.40
N ASN A 33 3.90 -4.45 13.76
CA ASN A 33 4.53 -3.15 13.98
C ASN A 33 5.43 -2.69 12.82
N LEU A 34 5.08 -3.12 11.59
CA LEU A 34 5.80 -2.76 10.38
C LEU A 34 5.29 -1.40 9.93
N THR A 35 6.13 -0.38 10.11
CA THR A 35 5.82 0.96 9.65
C THR A 35 5.78 0.94 8.12
N LEU A 36 4.60 1.20 7.55
CA LEU A 36 4.51 1.59 6.15
C LEU A 36 5.32 2.87 6.01
N ASN A 37 6.48 2.78 5.36
CA ASN A 37 7.25 3.95 4.98
C ASN A 37 6.60 4.62 3.75
N TYR A 38 5.33 4.97 3.93
CA TYR A 38 4.53 5.79 3.04
C TYR A 38 4.60 7.20 3.60
N LYS A 39 5.07 8.15 2.80
CA LYS A 39 4.74 9.54 3.12
C LYS A 39 3.23 9.70 2.91
N ILE A 40 2.56 10.43 3.80
CA ILE A 40 1.12 10.75 3.65
C ILE A 40 0.86 11.34 2.26
N SER A 41 1.77 12.19 1.77
CA SER A 41 1.72 12.77 0.43
C SER A 41 1.76 11.75 -0.72
N GLU A 42 2.42 10.60 -0.55
CA GLU A 42 2.41 9.53 -1.55
C GLU A 42 1.08 8.75 -1.50
N ALA A 43 0.49 8.58 -0.32
CA ALA A 43 -0.83 7.96 -0.19
C ALA A 43 -1.92 8.85 -0.82
N GLU A 44 -1.86 10.17 -0.58
CA GLU A 44 -2.78 11.14 -1.18
C GLU A 44 -2.73 11.13 -2.71
N LEU A 45 -1.53 11.10 -3.30
CA LEU A 45 -1.33 11.03 -4.75
C LEU A 45 -1.95 9.76 -5.36
N GLU A 46 -1.78 8.62 -4.71
CA GLU A 46 -2.33 7.34 -5.18
C GLU A 46 -3.86 7.31 -5.04
N ILE A 47 -4.41 7.83 -3.93
CA ILE A 47 -5.85 8.00 -3.74
C ILE A 47 -6.43 8.92 -4.81
N GLU A 48 -5.75 10.03 -5.13
CA GLU A 48 -6.20 10.97 -6.17
C GLU A 48 -6.24 10.31 -7.56
N LYS A 49 -5.23 9.50 -7.89
CA LYS A 49 -5.23 8.71 -9.15
C LYS A 49 -6.37 7.70 -9.20
N ILE A 50 -6.64 7.00 -8.10
CA ILE A 50 -7.74 6.02 -8.02
C ILE A 50 -9.09 6.75 -8.17
N LEU A 51 -9.27 7.87 -7.47
CA LEU A 51 -10.48 8.69 -7.58
C LEU A 51 -10.70 9.22 -9.00
N LYS A 52 -9.63 9.67 -9.70
CA LYS A 52 -9.70 10.06 -11.12
C LYS A 52 -10.04 8.89 -12.04
N LYS A 53 -9.55 7.68 -11.75
CA LYS A 53 -9.86 6.48 -12.54
C LYS A 53 -11.31 6.03 -12.38
N TYR A 54 -11.90 6.21 -11.19
CA TYR A 54 -13.29 5.85 -10.90
C TYR A 54 -14.30 6.97 -11.22
N LYS A 55 -13.91 8.25 -11.11
CA LYS A 55 -14.66 9.37 -11.69
C LYS A 55 -14.36 9.42 -13.19
N LYS A 56 -15.08 8.60 -13.95
CA LYS A 56 -15.24 8.75 -15.40
C LYS A 56 -15.96 10.09 -15.67
N ILE A 57 -15.21 11.20 -15.64
CA ILE A 57 -15.60 12.48 -16.22
C ILE A 57 -14.74 12.64 -17.47
#